data_AF-A0A6H3AKG7-F1
#
_entry.id   AF-A0A6H3AKG7-F1
#
_cell.length_a   1.000
_cell.length_b   1.000
_cell.length_c   1.000
_cell.angle_alpha   90.00
_cell.angle_beta   90.00
_cell.angle_gamma   90.00
#
_symmetry.space_group_name_H-M   'P 1'
#
loop_
_entity.id
_entity.type
_entity.pdbx_description
1 polymer ?
#
loop_
_entity_poly.entity_id
_entity_poly.type
_entity_poly.pdbx_seq_one_letter_code
_entity_poly.pdbx_strand_id
1 'polypeptide(L)'
;MPKSTFKWVVGATVSAVLLTGCGFINQEKATEQIDPPKQVTYTEGGKKEVFKKDKQAQTVNRELYLVDKNGYVVPQTLAIPTPKANEVIQQTLEYLVKDGPVTNLLPNGFRAVIPANTSMTLDLKKDGTAVIDFSKEMKNYAKEEERQIVESIAWTLTQFKEVKQVQFQINGEKLAKMPVGGTPLGDGVSRANGINFDDEQVADVTNTKPVTLYFMAQNNNKQQYYVPVTRRVVEGKENDYAAIVDELVKGPIHQSLLNDFNPGVKLITNPKLQDGNLTLNFNENIFINPDKNMISNYVLKSLVLSLTEKKGVKSVSIEVNGKANLIDEKGGKLIKPVDRPENVNTGSF
;
A
#
# COMPACT_ATOMS: atom_id res chain seq x y z
N MET A 1 -64.90 -37.46 28.37
CA MET A 1 -65.57 -36.16 28.66
C MET A 1 -64.49 -35.06 28.74
N PRO A 2 -64.85 -33.77 28.61
CA PRO A 2 -64.41 -32.84 27.55
C PRO A 2 -63.09 -32.09 27.86
N LYS A 3 -62.51 -31.24 26.99
CA LYS A 3 -62.49 -31.05 25.51
C LYS A 3 -61.30 -30.11 25.25
N SER A 4 -60.51 -30.34 24.21
CA SER A 4 -59.44 -29.43 23.76
C SER A 4 -59.96 -28.37 22.79
N THR A 5 -59.36 -27.18 22.83
CA THR A 5 -59.54 -26.15 21.79
C THR A 5 -58.21 -25.45 21.49
N PHE A 6 -57.71 -25.57 20.26
CA PHE A 6 -57.42 -24.39 19.43
C PHE A 6 -57.30 -24.81 17.95
N LYS A 7 -57.44 -23.84 17.04
CA LYS A 7 -57.68 -24.09 15.60
C LYS A 7 -56.41 -23.95 14.77
N TRP A 8 -56.29 -24.76 13.73
CA TRP A 8 -55.50 -24.48 12.53
C TRP A 8 -56.47 -24.41 11.34
N VAL A 9 -56.31 -23.41 10.47
CA VAL A 9 -56.95 -23.39 9.14
C VAL A 9 -55.90 -22.96 8.14
N VAL A 10 -55.47 -23.92 7.32
CA VAL A 10 -54.76 -23.69 6.06
C VAL A 10 -55.81 -23.78 4.94
N GLY A 11 -55.75 -22.87 3.99
CA GLY A 11 -56.61 -22.89 2.80
C GLY A 11 -55.85 -22.32 1.61
N ALA A 12 -55.26 -23.22 0.81
CA ALA A 12 -54.63 -22.87 -0.46
C ALA A 12 -55.59 -23.23 -1.61
N THR A 13 -55.74 -22.32 -2.57
CA THR A 13 -56.36 -22.61 -3.87
C THR A 13 -55.59 -21.91 -4.99
N VAL A 14 -55.49 -22.62 -6.12
CA VAL A 14 -54.65 -22.30 -7.28
C VAL A 14 -55.54 -22.32 -8.53
N SER A 15 -55.05 -21.70 -9.61
CA SER A 15 -55.59 -21.70 -10.98
C SER A 15 -56.72 -20.69 -11.28
N ALA A 16 -56.95 -20.22 -12.51
CA ALA A 16 -56.10 -19.70 -13.60
C ALA A 16 -56.89 -19.74 -14.94
N VAL A 17 -56.83 -18.63 -15.69
CA VAL A 17 -57.08 -18.46 -17.15
C VAL A 17 -58.46 -18.78 -17.77
N LEU A 18 -59.13 -17.79 -18.40
CA LEU A 18 -59.29 -17.62 -19.87
C LEU A 18 -60.49 -16.74 -20.32
N LEU A 19 -60.21 -15.91 -21.34
CA LEU A 19 -61.06 -15.49 -22.49
C LEU A 19 -62.42 -14.79 -22.31
N THR A 20 -62.50 -13.58 -22.88
CA THR A 20 -63.68 -13.08 -23.61
C THR A 20 -63.25 -12.45 -24.95
N GLY A 21 -64.01 -12.71 -26.01
CA GLY A 21 -63.80 -12.16 -27.35
C GLY A 21 -64.99 -12.43 -28.29
N CYS A 22 -64.99 -11.77 -29.45
CA CYS A 22 -66.01 -11.76 -30.52
C CYS A 22 -67.30 -10.95 -30.24
N GLY A 23 -67.85 -10.17 -31.19
CA GLY A 23 -67.36 -9.86 -32.55
C GLY A 23 -68.32 -8.99 -33.41
N PHE A 24 -68.05 -8.95 -34.74
CA PHE A 24 -68.75 -8.27 -35.87
C PHE A 24 -68.26 -6.84 -36.24
N ILE A 25 -68.05 -6.42 -37.51
CA ILE A 25 -68.27 -7.03 -38.87
C ILE A 25 -67.35 -6.41 -39.97
N ASN A 26 -67.02 -7.21 -41.01
CA ASN A 26 -66.53 -6.92 -42.39
C ASN A 26 -65.12 -6.34 -42.73
N GLN A 27 -64.63 -6.80 -43.90
CA GLN A 27 -63.37 -6.46 -44.59
C GLN A 27 -63.58 -5.45 -45.72
N GLU A 28 -62.55 -4.67 -46.08
CA GLU A 28 -61.89 -4.74 -47.42
C GLU A 28 -60.53 -4.00 -47.46
N LYS A 29 -59.68 -4.44 -48.41
CA LYS A 29 -58.38 -3.99 -49.01
C LYS A 29 -57.89 -2.54 -48.71
N ALA A 30 -56.60 -2.17 -48.82
CA ALA A 30 -55.44 -2.75 -49.54
C ALA A 30 -54.07 -2.45 -48.86
N THR A 31 -52.99 -3.03 -49.39
CA THR A 31 -51.58 -2.87 -48.96
C THR A 31 -50.87 -1.63 -49.51
N GLU A 32 -49.97 -1.01 -48.73
CA GLU A 32 -48.60 -0.65 -49.16
C GLU A 32 -47.71 -0.19 -47.98
N GLN A 33 -46.38 -0.35 -48.11
CA GLN A 33 -45.36 0.08 -47.13
C GLN A 33 -44.54 1.26 -47.70
N ILE A 34 -44.28 2.32 -46.91
CA ILE A 34 -43.28 3.36 -47.26
C ILE A 34 -42.45 3.77 -46.01
N ASP A 35 -41.20 4.16 -46.28
CA ASP A 35 -39.99 4.28 -45.46
C ASP A 35 -39.97 5.43 -44.40
N PRO A 36 -39.12 5.37 -43.33
CA PRO A 36 -38.89 6.47 -42.39
C PRO A 36 -37.71 7.37 -42.81
N PRO A 37 -37.62 8.64 -42.38
CA PRO A 37 -36.46 8.97 -41.51
C PRO A 37 -36.57 10.18 -40.54
N LYS A 38 -35.80 10.06 -39.43
CA LYS A 38 -34.89 11.04 -38.80
C LYS A 38 -35.36 12.37 -38.13
N GLN A 39 -34.77 12.54 -36.93
CA GLN A 39 -34.15 13.74 -36.33
C GLN A 39 -35.00 14.91 -35.78
N VAL A 40 -35.02 14.95 -34.44
CA VAL A 40 -34.87 16.09 -33.51
C VAL A 40 -34.94 17.55 -34.03
N THR A 41 -35.75 18.38 -33.36
CA THR A 41 -35.42 19.76 -32.95
C THR A 41 -36.21 20.14 -31.68
N TYR A 42 -35.66 21.05 -30.87
CA TYR A 42 -36.12 21.55 -29.57
C TYR A 42 -37.23 22.64 -29.74
N THR A 43 -37.87 23.25 -28.72
CA THR A 43 -37.63 23.42 -27.27
C THR A 43 -38.98 23.26 -26.50
N GLU A 44 -39.19 23.46 -25.19
CA GLU A 44 -38.38 23.89 -24.03
C GLU A 44 -39.03 23.41 -22.69
N GLY A 45 -38.92 24.17 -21.59
CA GLY A 45 -40.04 24.36 -20.66
C GLY A 45 -40.12 23.48 -19.41
N GLY A 46 -39.02 22.90 -18.93
CA GLY A 46 -39.05 22.14 -17.66
C GLY A 46 -37.68 21.70 -17.16
N LYS A 47 -37.10 22.43 -16.20
CA LYS A 47 -35.82 22.06 -15.57
C LYS A 47 -35.95 20.78 -14.76
N LYS A 48 -35.55 19.65 -15.35
CA LYS A 48 -34.98 18.51 -14.60
C LYS A 48 -33.47 18.58 -14.75
N GLU A 49 -32.76 18.73 -13.63
CA GLU A 49 -31.31 18.51 -13.62
C GLU A 49 -31.05 17.04 -13.94
N VAL A 50 -30.59 16.79 -15.16
CA VAL A 50 -30.02 15.50 -15.52
C VAL A 50 -28.70 15.43 -14.77
N PHE A 51 -28.68 14.67 -13.66
CA PHE A 51 -27.44 14.22 -13.05
C PHE A 51 -26.58 13.61 -14.15
N LYS A 52 -25.51 14.32 -14.53
CA LYS A 52 -24.44 13.72 -15.32
C LYS A 52 -23.89 12.59 -14.48
N LYS A 53 -24.16 11.36 -14.90
CA LYS A 53 -23.54 10.17 -14.34
C LYS A 53 -22.05 10.32 -14.59
N ASP A 54 -21.30 10.74 -13.58
CA ASP A 54 -19.88 11.01 -13.71
C ASP A 54 -19.20 9.77 -14.29
N LYS A 55 -18.38 10.00 -15.33
CA LYS A 55 -17.43 8.98 -15.76
C LYS A 55 -16.53 8.75 -14.55
N GLN A 56 -16.61 7.58 -13.93
CA GLN A 56 -15.65 7.18 -12.90
C GLN A 56 -14.25 7.44 -13.45
N ALA A 57 -13.54 8.37 -12.80
CA ALA A 57 -12.18 8.69 -13.20
C ALA A 57 -11.36 7.41 -13.12
N GLN A 58 -10.62 7.09 -14.18
CA GLN A 58 -9.72 5.95 -14.14
C GLN A 58 -8.73 6.18 -12.99
N THR A 59 -8.62 5.22 -12.09
CA THR A 59 -7.68 5.26 -10.97
C THR A 59 -6.44 4.41 -11.25
N VAL A 60 -5.40 4.66 -10.48
CA VAL A 60 -4.16 3.90 -10.49
C VAL A 60 -3.64 3.78 -9.06
N ASN A 61 -3.09 2.61 -8.72
CA ASN A 61 -2.49 2.37 -7.42
C ASN A 61 -1.19 3.16 -7.26
N ARG A 62 -1.00 3.78 -6.09
CA ARG A 62 0.23 4.48 -5.68
C ARG A 62 0.54 4.19 -4.22
N GLU A 63 1.82 3.99 -3.90
CA GLU A 63 2.27 3.93 -2.51
C GLU A 63 2.37 5.36 -1.96
N LEU A 64 1.62 5.66 -0.90
CA LEU A 64 1.77 6.89 -0.13
C LEU A 64 2.35 6.52 1.23
N TYR A 65 3.44 7.17 1.65
CA TYR A 65 4.05 6.90 2.95
C TYR A 65 3.34 7.77 4.01
N LEU A 66 2.24 7.27 4.55
CA LEU A 66 1.41 7.95 5.56
C LEU A 66 1.93 7.67 6.97
N VAL A 67 1.52 8.48 7.96
CA VAL A 67 1.86 8.18 9.37
C VAL A 67 0.74 7.39 10.04
N ASP A 68 1.08 6.27 10.67
CA ASP A 68 0.14 5.44 11.42
C ASP A 68 -0.18 6.00 12.82
N LYS A 69 -1.13 5.35 13.52
CA LYS A 69 -1.56 5.71 14.87
C LYS A 69 -0.45 5.65 15.95
N ASN A 70 0.66 4.97 15.66
CA ASN A 70 1.80 4.80 16.57
C ASN A 70 2.94 5.78 16.25
N GLY A 71 2.84 6.55 15.15
CA GLY A 71 3.86 7.50 14.72
C GLY A 71 4.83 6.99 13.66
N TYR A 72 4.64 5.78 13.14
CA TYR A 72 5.49 5.24 12.07
C TYR A 72 5.08 5.79 10.70
N VAL A 73 6.06 6.09 9.85
CA VAL A 73 5.88 6.35 8.42
C VAL A 73 5.76 5.01 7.69
N VAL A 74 4.65 4.75 7.00
CA VAL A 74 4.28 3.43 6.50
C VAL A 74 3.70 3.56 5.08
N PRO A 75 4.15 2.74 4.10
CA PRO A 75 3.50 2.71 2.80
C PRO A 75 2.04 2.27 2.95
N GLN A 76 1.13 2.96 2.27
CA GLN A 76 -0.25 2.53 2.02
C GLN A 76 -0.48 2.61 0.51
N THR A 77 -0.85 1.49 -0.12
CA THR A 77 -1.23 1.53 -1.54
C THR A 77 -2.68 2.01 -1.64
N LEU A 78 -2.89 3.21 -2.19
CA LEU A 78 -4.21 3.77 -2.46
C LEU A 78 -4.47 3.89 -3.97
N ALA A 79 -5.73 3.73 -4.38
CA ALA A 79 -6.16 3.97 -5.75
C ALA A 79 -6.51 5.46 -5.92
N ILE A 80 -5.61 6.24 -6.52
CA ILE A 80 -5.83 7.68 -6.79
C ILE A 80 -6.19 7.90 -8.27
N PRO A 81 -6.89 9.00 -8.64
CA PRO A 81 -7.24 9.29 -10.03
C PRO A 81 -5.99 9.42 -10.90
N THR A 82 -5.95 8.78 -12.06
CA THR A 82 -4.89 8.95 -13.05
C THR A 82 -4.85 10.43 -13.50
N PRO A 83 -3.70 11.11 -13.42
CA PRO A 83 -3.59 12.51 -13.81
C PRO A 83 -3.74 12.66 -15.32
N LYS A 84 -4.22 13.83 -15.76
CA LYS A 84 -4.45 14.12 -17.19
C LYS A 84 -3.17 14.48 -17.96
N ALA A 85 -2.04 14.60 -17.26
CA ALA A 85 -0.74 15.03 -17.76
C ALA A 85 0.40 14.25 -17.05
N ASN A 86 1.65 14.51 -17.43
CA ASN A 86 2.85 13.86 -16.88
C ASN A 86 3.20 14.26 -15.43
N GLU A 87 2.25 14.82 -14.68
CA GLU A 87 2.41 15.37 -13.32
C GLU A 87 2.26 14.29 -12.22
N VAL A 88 2.40 13.00 -12.57
CA VAL A 88 2.20 11.85 -11.67
C VAL A 88 2.98 12.00 -10.36
N ILE A 89 4.22 12.48 -10.43
CA ILE A 89 5.10 12.63 -9.28
C ILE A 89 4.61 13.76 -8.36
N GLN A 90 4.20 14.91 -8.91
CA GLN A 90 3.66 16.03 -8.13
C GLN A 90 2.31 15.67 -7.51
N GLN A 91 1.39 15.08 -8.28
CA GLN A 91 0.11 14.61 -7.78
C GLN A 91 0.29 13.66 -6.58
N THR A 92 1.27 12.76 -6.64
CA THR A 92 1.55 11.83 -5.53
C THR A 92 1.97 12.56 -4.24
N LEU A 93 2.61 13.74 -4.33
CA LEU A 93 2.88 14.62 -3.17
C LEU A 93 1.64 15.36 -2.67
N GLU A 94 0.77 15.82 -3.57
CA GLU A 94 -0.49 16.49 -3.20
C GLU A 94 -1.37 15.56 -2.35
N TYR A 95 -1.30 14.25 -2.60
CA TYR A 95 -1.93 13.21 -1.77
C TYR A 95 -1.21 12.93 -0.44
N LEU A 96 -0.15 13.65 -0.07
CA LEU A 96 0.44 13.65 1.27
C LEU A 96 0.02 14.86 2.12
N VAL A 97 -0.79 15.78 1.58
CA VAL A 97 -1.25 17.01 2.25
C VAL A 97 -2.44 16.74 3.18
N LYS A 98 -2.31 17.18 4.45
CA LYS A 98 -3.38 17.18 5.46
C LYS A 98 -4.57 18.00 4.95
N ASP A 99 -5.77 17.49 5.15
CA ASP A 99 -7.03 18.05 4.62
C ASP A 99 -7.06 18.18 3.07
N GLY A 100 -6.11 17.56 2.36
CA GLY A 100 -5.99 17.54 0.91
C GLY A 100 -6.80 16.42 0.24
N PRO A 101 -6.49 16.08 -1.03
CA PRO A 101 -7.28 15.13 -1.83
C PRO A 101 -7.24 13.68 -1.30
N VAL A 102 -6.31 13.36 -0.40
CA VAL A 102 -6.21 12.06 0.27
C VAL A 102 -7.25 11.86 1.38
N THR A 103 -7.87 12.92 1.89
CA THR A 103 -8.70 12.87 3.12
C THR A 103 -9.77 11.79 3.09
N ASN A 104 -10.47 11.62 1.96
CA ASN A 104 -11.53 10.62 1.79
C ASN A 104 -11.02 9.22 1.42
N LEU A 105 -9.70 9.03 1.33
CA LEU A 105 -9.02 7.77 1.03
C LEU A 105 -8.11 7.30 2.19
N LEU A 106 -7.98 8.08 3.26
CA LEU A 106 -7.12 7.75 4.41
C LEU A 106 -7.64 6.47 5.10
N PRO A 107 -6.82 5.40 5.19
CA PRO A 107 -7.21 4.21 5.94
C PRO A 107 -7.34 4.51 7.44
N ASN A 108 -8.22 3.78 8.12
CA ASN A 108 -8.46 3.95 9.55
C ASN A 108 -7.17 3.82 10.38
N GLY A 109 -6.83 4.87 11.12
CA GLY A 109 -5.61 4.95 11.92
C GLY A 109 -4.37 5.46 11.17
N PHE A 110 -4.54 6.08 10.00
CA PHE A 110 -3.48 6.78 9.28
C PHE A 110 -3.79 8.25 9.07
N ARG A 111 -2.74 9.07 8.92
CA ARG A 111 -2.82 10.49 8.59
C ARG A 111 -1.84 10.89 7.49
N ALA A 112 -2.21 11.94 6.77
CA ALA A 112 -1.31 12.70 5.91
C ALA A 112 -0.22 13.42 6.73
N VAL A 113 0.86 13.83 6.06
CA VAL A 113 2.08 14.34 6.73
C VAL A 113 2.35 15.82 6.46
N ILE A 114 2.13 16.28 5.23
CA ILE A 114 2.43 17.65 4.80
C ILE A 114 1.36 18.60 5.39
N PRO A 115 1.73 19.77 5.96
CA PRO A 115 0.76 20.70 6.55
C PRO A 115 -0.38 21.08 5.63
N ALA A 116 -1.57 21.27 6.20
CA ALA A 116 -2.75 21.68 5.45
C ALA A 116 -2.54 23.01 4.73
N ASN A 117 -3.14 23.15 3.55
CA ASN A 117 -2.98 24.30 2.63
C ASN A 117 -1.56 24.50 2.07
N THR A 118 -0.64 23.56 2.25
CA THR A 118 0.65 23.59 1.54
C THR A 118 0.42 23.29 0.06
N SER A 119 0.89 24.19 -0.81
CA SER A 119 1.05 23.90 -2.24
C SER A 119 2.53 23.64 -2.56
N MET A 120 2.80 22.97 -3.68
CA MET A 120 4.16 22.74 -4.16
C MET A 120 4.24 22.73 -5.68
N THR A 121 5.46 22.92 -6.20
CA THR A 121 5.83 22.55 -7.57
C THR A 121 6.99 21.54 -7.54
N LEU A 122 7.13 20.76 -8.61
CA LEU A 122 8.19 19.76 -8.72
C LEU A 122 8.97 19.89 -10.04
N ASP A 123 10.29 19.97 -9.93
CA ASP A 123 11.23 19.94 -11.06
C ASP A 123 12.14 18.71 -10.95
N LEU A 124 11.92 17.72 -11.82
CA LEU A 124 12.74 16.52 -11.91
C LEU A 124 13.95 16.75 -12.82
N LYS A 125 15.12 16.86 -12.20
CA LYS A 125 16.40 17.02 -12.88
C LYS A 125 16.84 15.72 -13.58
N LYS A 126 17.64 15.86 -14.66
CA LYS A 126 18.13 14.74 -15.49
C LYS A 126 19.00 13.72 -14.75
N ASP A 127 19.61 14.11 -13.63
CA ASP A 127 20.38 13.23 -12.75
C ASP A 127 19.50 12.33 -11.88
N GLY A 128 18.19 12.62 -11.76
CA GLY A 128 17.22 11.97 -10.89
C GLY A 128 16.95 12.71 -9.58
N THR A 129 17.40 13.96 -9.44
CA THR A 129 17.05 14.82 -8.29
C THR A 129 15.68 15.44 -8.51
N ALA A 130 14.69 15.11 -7.67
CA ALA A 130 13.42 15.80 -7.61
C ALA A 130 13.54 17.03 -6.69
N VAL A 131 13.50 18.23 -7.26
CA VAL A 131 13.47 19.48 -6.48
C VAL A 131 12.01 19.85 -6.25
N ILE A 132 11.60 19.89 -4.98
CA ILE A 132 10.25 20.30 -4.58
C ILE A 132 10.33 21.69 -3.97
N ASP A 133 9.63 22.65 -4.56
CA ASP A 133 9.46 23.98 -3.97
C ASP A 133 8.08 24.10 -3.34
N PHE A 134 8.06 24.28 -2.03
CA PHE A 134 6.84 24.33 -1.22
C PHE A 134 6.45 25.78 -0.88
N SER A 135 5.15 26.01 -0.68
CA SER A 135 4.66 27.26 -0.11
C SER A 135 5.06 27.43 1.37
N LYS A 136 4.96 28.64 1.90
CA LYS A 136 5.31 28.99 3.29
C LYS A 136 4.58 28.14 4.35
N GLU A 137 3.38 27.65 4.03
CA GLU A 137 2.54 26.80 4.89
C GLU A 137 3.23 25.49 5.25
N MET A 138 4.21 25.05 4.47
CA MET A 138 5.09 23.92 4.76
C MET A 138 5.77 24.01 6.13
N LYS A 139 5.87 25.21 6.74
CA LYS A 139 6.44 25.40 8.09
C LYS A 139 5.47 25.05 9.24
N ASN A 140 4.21 24.75 8.94
CA ASN A 140 3.14 24.57 9.94
C ASN A 140 3.01 23.11 10.42
N TYR A 141 4.08 22.54 10.97
CA TYR A 141 4.07 21.20 11.60
C TYR A 141 4.70 21.25 13.00
N ALA A 142 4.34 20.28 13.85
CA ALA A 142 4.97 20.13 15.17
C ALA A 142 6.37 19.53 15.01
N LYS A 143 7.33 19.90 15.89
CA LYS A 143 8.75 19.50 15.76
C LYS A 143 8.94 17.98 15.61
N GLU A 144 8.09 17.22 16.28
CA GLU A 144 8.05 15.76 16.34
C GLU A 144 7.66 15.14 14.99
N GLU A 145 6.97 15.88 14.12
CA GLU A 145 6.58 15.46 12.77
C GLU A 145 7.68 15.70 11.72
N GLU A 146 8.73 16.46 12.03
CA GLU A 146 9.70 16.92 11.03
C GLU A 146 10.38 15.76 10.30
N ARG A 147 10.84 14.76 11.06
CA ARG A 147 11.48 13.55 10.54
C ARG A 147 10.48 12.72 9.70
N GLN A 148 9.24 12.59 10.18
CA GLN A 148 8.18 11.86 9.48
C GLN A 148 7.88 12.45 8.10
N ILE A 149 7.86 13.79 8.01
CA ILE A 149 7.67 14.53 6.75
C ILE A 149 8.80 14.23 5.75
N VAL A 150 10.06 14.33 6.20
CA VAL A 150 11.24 14.10 5.34
C VAL A 150 11.26 12.65 4.84
N GLU A 151 11.08 11.68 5.75
CA GLU A 151 11.07 10.25 5.43
C GLU A 151 9.90 9.89 4.50
N SER A 152 8.69 10.38 4.77
CA SER A 152 7.51 10.16 3.93
C SER A 152 7.69 10.65 2.50
N ILE A 153 8.15 11.88 2.32
CA ILE A 153 8.34 12.49 0.99
C ILE A 153 9.46 11.75 0.24
N ALA A 154 10.58 11.46 0.91
CA ALA A 154 11.69 10.73 0.31
C ALA A 154 11.27 9.33 -0.17
N TRP A 155 10.57 8.55 0.65
CA TRP A 155 10.15 7.19 0.33
C TRP A 155 9.00 7.14 -0.69
N THR A 156 8.08 8.10 -0.64
CA THR A 156 7.00 8.25 -1.62
C THR A 156 7.58 8.57 -3.00
N LEU A 157 8.47 9.56 -3.13
CA LEU A 157 8.97 9.91 -4.47
C LEU A 157 9.92 8.88 -5.06
N THR A 158 10.75 8.23 -4.25
CA THR A 158 11.67 7.17 -4.71
C THR A 158 10.98 5.85 -5.08
N GLN A 159 9.63 5.78 -5.07
CA GLN A 159 8.90 4.71 -5.76
C GLN A 159 9.05 4.81 -7.29
N PHE A 160 9.25 6.04 -7.81
CA PHE A 160 9.48 6.32 -9.22
C PHE A 160 10.95 6.08 -9.57
N LYS A 161 11.25 5.23 -10.56
CA LYS A 161 12.62 4.79 -10.90
C LYS A 161 13.52 5.92 -11.40
N GLU A 162 12.90 6.96 -11.92
CA GLU A 162 13.50 8.21 -12.37
C GLU A 162 13.92 9.12 -11.20
N VAL A 163 13.32 8.99 -10.00
CA VAL A 163 13.69 9.77 -8.81
C VAL A 163 14.67 8.98 -7.95
N LYS A 164 15.90 9.50 -7.83
CA LYS A 164 16.96 8.94 -6.97
C LYS A 164 17.02 9.61 -5.60
N GLN A 165 16.76 10.91 -5.56
CA GLN A 165 16.81 11.73 -4.35
C GLN A 165 15.88 12.94 -4.45
N VAL A 166 15.60 13.55 -3.31
CA VAL A 166 14.69 14.70 -3.15
C VAL A 166 15.43 15.87 -2.53
N GLN A 167 15.24 17.07 -3.07
CA GLN A 167 15.67 18.34 -2.47
C GLN A 167 14.44 19.20 -2.14
N PHE A 168 14.53 19.96 -1.05
CA PHE A 168 13.45 20.80 -0.54
C PHE A 168 13.78 22.27 -0.73
N GLN A 169 12.81 23.06 -1.16
CA GLN A 169 12.86 24.52 -1.19
C GLN A 169 11.60 25.10 -0.54
N ILE A 170 11.67 26.33 -0.04
CA ILE A 170 10.46 27.09 0.32
C ILE A 170 10.52 28.44 -0.37
N ASN A 171 9.51 28.74 -1.20
CA ASN A 171 9.45 29.94 -2.05
C ASN A 171 10.74 30.16 -2.88
N GLY A 172 11.32 29.07 -3.42
CA GLY A 172 12.52 29.06 -4.25
C GLY A 172 13.87 29.00 -3.49
N GLU A 173 13.87 29.07 -2.16
CA GLU A 173 15.11 29.00 -1.36
C GLU A 173 15.45 27.54 -0.96
N LYS A 174 16.61 27.02 -1.39
CA LYS A 174 17.09 25.66 -1.02
C LYS A 174 17.26 25.53 0.49
N LEU A 175 16.62 24.52 1.08
CA LEU A 175 16.80 24.15 2.47
C LEU A 175 18.01 23.22 2.66
N ALA A 176 18.98 23.62 3.49
CA ALA A 176 20.05 22.74 3.97
C ALA A 176 19.61 21.87 5.17
N LYS A 177 18.57 22.32 5.88
CA LYS A 177 17.91 21.64 7.00
C LYS A 177 16.43 22.04 7.06
N MET A 178 15.60 21.20 7.64
CA MET A 178 14.19 21.50 7.86
C MET A 178 14.01 22.65 8.89
N PRO A 179 12.95 23.48 8.76
CA PRO A 179 12.85 24.76 9.46
C PRO A 179 12.46 24.74 10.94
N VAL A 180 11.95 23.65 11.52
CA VAL A 180 11.35 23.67 12.89
C VAL A 180 12.22 22.94 13.92
N GLY A 181 12.57 21.69 13.65
CA GLY A 181 13.46 20.85 14.44
C GLY A 181 14.92 20.89 13.98
N GLY A 182 15.19 21.31 12.75
CA GLY A 182 16.54 21.44 12.21
C GLY A 182 17.12 20.17 11.58
N THR A 183 16.29 19.17 11.24
CA THR A 183 16.69 17.91 10.59
C THR A 183 17.54 18.19 9.34
N PRO A 184 18.81 17.73 9.28
CA PRO A 184 19.68 17.97 8.12
C PRO A 184 19.15 17.31 6.84
N LEU A 185 19.21 18.03 5.72
CA LEU A 185 18.81 17.54 4.40
C LEU A 185 20.00 17.27 3.47
N GLY A 186 21.17 17.85 3.77
CA GLY A 186 22.39 17.71 2.96
C GLY A 186 22.17 18.20 1.53
N ASP A 187 22.68 17.42 0.56
CA ASP A 187 22.42 17.65 -0.87
C ASP A 187 21.20 16.90 -1.41
N GLY A 188 20.46 16.21 -0.54
CA GLY A 188 19.24 15.51 -0.89
C GLY A 188 19.01 14.29 -0.01
N VAL A 189 17.76 13.83 0.05
CA VAL A 189 17.34 12.66 0.82
C VAL A 189 16.68 11.60 -0.08
N SER A 190 16.80 10.34 0.31
CA SER A 190 16.35 9.16 -0.43
C SER A 190 16.06 8.01 0.55
N ARG A 191 15.64 6.83 0.06
CA ARG A 191 15.50 5.63 0.92
C ARG A 191 16.79 5.23 1.64
N ALA A 192 17.96 5.58 1.07
CA ALA A 192 19.26 5.31 1.71
C ALA A 192 19.47 6.10 3.01
N ASN A 193 18.70 7.16 3.25
CA ASN A 193 18.68 7.91 4.51
C ASN A 193 17.83 7.21 5.60
N GLY A 194 17.18 6.09 5.28
CA GLY A 194 16.36 5.31 6.21
C GLY A 194 14.94 5.86 6.40
N ILE A 195 14.25 5.26 7.38
CA ILE A 195 12.87 5.49 7.79
C ILE A 195 12.63 4.85 9.16
N ASN A 196 11.86 5.48 10.05
CA ASN A 196 11.48 4.95 11.38
C ASN A 196 12.67 4.29 12.11
N PHE A 197 13.61 5.08 12.62
CA PHE A 197 14.84 4.51 13.16
C PHE A 197 14.66 3.89 14.55
N ASP A 198 15.07 2.62 14.67
CA ASP A 198 15.31 1.91 15.94
C ASP A 198 16.75 2.27 16.41
N ASP A 199 17.02 3.55 16.72
CA ASP A 199 18.37 4.03 17.10
C ASP A 199 18.60 4.18 18.62
N GLU A 200 17.58 3.97 19.46
CA GLU A 200 17.62 4.12 20.94
C GLU A 200 18.74 3.33 21.66
N GLN A 201 19.25 2.25 21.06
CA GLN A 201 20.24 1.36 21.68
C GLN A 201 21.65 1.44 21.05
N VAL A 202 21.87 2.32 20.08
CA VAL A 202 23.12 2.33 19.28
C VAL A 202 24.11 3.36 19.81
N ALA A 203 25.04 2.91 20.66
CA ALA A 203 26.09 3.76 21.23
C ALA A 203 27.17 4.20 20.22
N ASP A 204 27.38 3.44 19.11
CA ASP A 204 28.37 3.75 18.09
C ASP A 204 27.78 3.76 16.67
N VAL A 205 27.67 4.96 16.11
CA VAL A 205 27.21 5.20 14.74
C VAL A 205 28.31 4.93 13.71
N THR A 206 29.59 4.99 14.09
CA THR A 206 30.72 4.97 13.14
C THR A 206 31.05 3.59 12.59
N ASN A 207 30.92 2.54 13.41
CA ASN A 207 31.18 1.15 13.02
C ASN A 207 29.89 0.36 12.71
N THR A 208 28.86 1.04 12.23
CA THR A 208 27.54 0.45 11.94
C THR A 208 26.98 0.93 10.60
N LYS A 209 26.13 0.11 9.98
CA LYS A 209 25.41 0.42 8.74
C LYS A 209 23.89 0.34 8.94
N PRO A 210 23.09 1.23 8.32
CA PRO A 210 21.64 1.12 8.35
C PRO A 210 21.15 -0.06 7.51
N VAL A 211 20.15 -0.78 8.03
CA VAL A 211 19.35 -1.78 7.31
C VAL A 211 17.88 -1.53 7.58
N THR A 212 17.06 -1.54 6.54
CA THR A 212 15.60 -1.43 6.67
C THR A 212 14.98 -2.81 6.79
N LEU A 213 14.23 -3.00 7.86
CA LEU A 213 13.55 -4.24 8.23
C LEU A 213 12.03 -3.98 8.18
N TYR A 214 11.25 -4.90 7.63
CA TYR A 214 9.80 -4.80 7.62
C TYR A 214 9.18 -5.68 8.71
N PHE A 215 8.67 -5.04 9.76
CA PHE A 215 7.92 -5.70 10.83
C PHE A 215 6.41 -5.58 10.60
N MET A 216 5.61 -6.45 11.22
CA MET A 216 4.16 -6.36 11.13
C MET A 216 3.63 -5.37 12.18
N ALA A 217 2.61 -4.58 11.82
CA ALA A 217 1.73 -3.89 12.74
C ALA A 217 0.27 -4.24 12.42
N GLN A 218 -0.63 -3.94 13.36
CA GLN A 218 -2.05 -4.26 13.23
C GLN A 218 -2.90 -3.07 13.70
N ASN A 219 -3.96 -2.74 12.96
CA ASN A 219 -4.95 -1.74 13.39
C ASN A 219 -6.07 -2.38 14.25
N ASN A 220 -6.95 -1.53 14.77
CA ASN A 220 -8.04 -1.97 15.65
C ASN A 220 -9.02 -2.94 14.97
N ASN A 221 -9.11 -2.91 13.63
CA ASN A 221 -9.95 -3.79 12.81
C ASN A 221 -9.25 -5.14 12.49
N LYS A 222 -8.11 -5.42 13.11
CA LYS A 222 -7.23 -6.58 12.86
C LYS A 222 -6.63 -6.64 11.46
N GLN A 223 -6.71 -5.57 10.68
CA GLN A 223 -5.99 -5.48 9.41
C GLN A 223 -4.50 -5.25 9.70
N GLN A 224 -3.66 -6.08 9.11
CA GLN A 224 -2.21 -6.02 9.28
C GLN A 224 -1.54 -5.31 8.12
N TYR A 225 -0.42 -4.67 8.40
CA TYR A 225 0.42 -3.95 7.45
C TYR A 225 1.88 -4.04 7.87
N TYR A 226 2.78 -3.86 6.90
CA TYR A 226 4.23 -3.95 7.11
C TYR A 226 4.82 -2.56 7.29
N VAL A 227 5.50 -2.35 8.41
CA VAL A 227 6.15 -1.10 8.80
C VAL A 227 7.65 -1.24 8.53
N PRO A 228 8.24 -0.42 7.63
CA PRO A 228 9.68 -0.36 7.46
C PRO A 228 10.32 0.33 8.67
N VAL A 229 11.39 -0.24 9.22
CA VAL A 229 12.11 0.24 10.39
C VAL A 229 13.60 0.18 10.10
N THR A 230 14.34 1.26 10.33
CA THR A 230 15.77 1.32 10.06
C THR A 230 16.56 1.06 11.32
N ARG A 231 17.21 -0.11 11.39
CA ARG A 231 18.12 -0.46 12.48
C ARG A 231 19.57 -0.29 12.02
N ARG A 232 20.46 0.05 12.95
CA ARG A 232 21.91 0.03 12.68
C ARG A 232 22.49 -1.31 13.11
N VAL A 233 23.12 -2.03 12.18
CA VAL A 233 23.85 -3.28 12.45
C VAL A 233 25.34 -3.03 12.38
N VAL A 234 26.12 -3.75 13.20
CA VAL A 234 27.58 -3.64 13.22
C VAL A 234 28.15 -3.97 11.84
N GLU A 235 29.08 -3.15 11.37
CA GLU A 235 29.80 -3.41 10.14
C GLU A 235 30.90 -4.45 10.39
N GLY A 236 30.78 -5.63 9.77
CA GLY A 236 31.63 -6.78 10.04
C GLY A 236 31.74 -7.73 8.85
N LYS A 237 32.46 -8.83 9.05
CA LYS A 237 32.76 -9.84 8.01
C LYS A 237 31.58 -10.78 7.67
N GLU A 238 30.44 -10.60 8.34
CA GLU A 238 29.25 -11.42 8.12
C GLU A 238 28.51 -11.04 6.83
N ASN A 239 27.75 -11.99 6.31
CA ASN A 239 26.96 -11.78 5.10
C ASN A 239 25.81 -10.80 5.39
N ASP A 240 25.75 -9.67 4.65
CA ASP A 240 24.72 -8.64 4.77
C ASP A 240 23.28 -9.16 4.83
N TYR A 241 22.99 -10.23 4.10
CA TYR A 241 21.66 -10.84 4.06
C TYR A 241 21.39 -11.70 5.30
N ALA A 242 22.41 -12.36 5.85
CA ALA A 242 22.28 -13.10 7.10
C ALA A 242 22.00 -12.14 8.26
N ALA A 243 22.73 -11.03 8.35
CA ALA A 243 22.48 -9.99 9.36
C ALA A 243 21.05 -9.42 9.30
N ILE A 244 20.48 -9.21 8.10
CA ILE A 244 19.07 -8.80 7.96
C ILE A 244 18.12 -9.86 8.50
N VAL A 245 18.35 -11.13 8.17
CA VAL A 245 17.51 -12.24 8.64
C VAL A 245 17.61 -12.40 10.16
N ASP A 246 18.80 -12.28 10.74
CA ASP A 246 19.01 -12.38 12.18
C ASP A 246 18.35 -11.21 12.94
N GLU A 247 18.38 -9.98 12.39
CA GLU A 247 17.62 -8.87 12.97
C GLU A 247 16.10 -9.03 12.87
N LEU A 248 15.59 -9.63 11.77
CA LEU A 248 14.17 -9.98 11.66
C LEU A 248 13.77 -11.04 12.70
N VAL A 249 14.61 -12.06 12.91
CA VAL A 249 14.37 -13.11 13.92
C VAL A 249 14.41 -12.53 15.34
N LYS A 250 15.32 -11.59 15.64
CA LYS A 250 15.33 -10.84 16.92
C LYS A 250 14.03 -10.06 17.15
N GLY A 251 13.45 -9.51 16.08
CA GLY A 251 12.19 -8.76 16.13
C GLY A 251 12.34 -7.26 16.38
N PRO A 252 11.21 -6.55 16.52
CA PRO A 252 11.17 -5.11 16.80
C PRO A 252 11.48 -4.80 18.26
N ILE A 253 11.99 -3.59 18.54
CA ILE A 253 12.21 -3.11 19.92
C ILE A 253 10.87 -2.71 20.57
N HIS A 254 9.98 -2.08 19.81
CA HIS A 254 8.71 -1.54 20.30
C HIS A 254 7.56 -2.55 20.19
N GLN A 255 6.77 -2.68 21.27
CA GLN A 255 5.62 -3.60 21.36
C GLN A 255 4.43 -3.23 20.46
N SER A 256 4.46 -2.06 19.82
CA SER A 256 3.52 -1.63 18.76
C SER A 256 3.70 -2.42 17.46
N LEU A 257 4.85 -3.08 17.29
CA LEU A 257 5.20 -3.94 16.18
C LEU A 257 5.28 -5.41 16.64
N LEU A 258 5.08 -6.33 15.70
CA LEU A 258 4.91 -7.75 15.96
C LEU A 258 5.98 -8.57 15.21
N ASN A 259 6.48 -9.60 15.89
CA ASN A 259 7.36 -10.62 15.36
C ASN A 259 6.60 -11.95 15.33
N ASP A 260 6.64 -12.65 14.19
CA ASP A 260 5.95 -13.93 13.96
C ASP A 260 6.93 -15.07 13.64
N PHE A 261 8.24 -14.85 13.82
CA PHE A 261 9.24 -15.90 13.77
C PHE A 261 9.18 -16.75 15.05
N ASN A 262 9.14 -18.08 14.91
CA ASN A 262 9.18 -18.98 16.05
C ASN A 262 10.54 -18.90 16.80
N PRO A 263 10.57 -19.24 18.10
CA PRO A 263 11.81 -19.38 18.86
C PRO A 263 12.81 -20.34 18.17
N GLY A 264 14.05 -19.88 18.02
CA GLY A 264 15.14 -20.68 17.46
C GLY A 264 15.09 -20.88 15.95
N VAL A 265 14.34 -20.07 15.18
CA VAL A 265 14.60 -19.93 13.74
C VAL A 265 16.05 -19.47 13.53
N LYS A 266 16.74 -20.08 12.55
CA LYS A 266 18.05 -19.63 12.08
C LYS A 266 18.30 -20.07 10.65
N LEU A 267 19.15 -19.33 9.94
CA LEU A 267 19.79 -19.83 8.73
C LEU A 267 20.74 -20.97 9.09
N ILE A 268 20.78 -22.01 8.26
CA ILE A 268 21.70 -23.15 8.41
C ILE A 268 22.84 -23.12 7.38
N THR A 269 22.74 -22.26 6.36
CA THR A 269 23.84 -21.95 5.42
C THR A 269 23.81 -20.47 5.06
N ASN A 270 24.96 -19.90 4.70
CA ASN A 270 25.05 -18.52 4.20
C ASN A 270 24.11 -18.29 3.00
N PRO A 271 23.38 -17.14 2.95
CA PRO A 271 22.55 -16.77 1.80
C PRO A 271 23.35 -16.67 0.50
N LYS A 272 22.72 -17.08 -0.60
CA LYS A 272 23.34 -17.10 -1.95
C LYS A 272 22.53 -16.22 -2.90
N LEU A 273 23.15 -15.16 -3.42
CA LEU A 273 22.56 -14.33 -4.47
C LEU A 273 23.00 -14.83 -5.85
N GLN A 274 22.05 -15.15 -6.73
CA GLN A 274 22.30 -15.51 -8.12
C GLN A 274 21.24 -14.85 -9.02
N ASP A 275 21.68 -14.12 -10.05
CA ASP A 275 20.83 -13.45 -11.07
C ASP A 275 19.73 -12.50 -10.54
N GLY A 276 19.83 -12.14 -9.25
CA GLY A 276 18.90 -11.32 -8.50
C GLY A 276 17.93 -12.11 -7.60
N ASN A 277 17.96 -13.44 -7.63
CA ASN A 277 17.29 -14.29 -6.65
C ASN A 277 18.23 -14.57 -5.47
N LEU A 278 17.74 -14.34 -4.24
CA LEU A 278 18.46 -14.63 -3.01
C LEU A 278 17.91 -15.91 -2.37
N THR A 279 18.69 -16.99 -2.37
CA THR A 279 18.31 -18.24 -1.68
C THR A 279 18.70 -18.20 -0.21
N LEU A 280 17.71 -18.40 0.65
CA LEU A 280 17.82 -18.62 2.10
C LEU A 280 17.56 -20.09 2.42
N ASN A 281 18.28 -20.65 3.39
CA ASN A 281 18.08 -22.03 3.85
C ASN A 281 18.00 -22.04 5.37
N PHE A 282 16.84 -22.40 5.90
CA PHE A 282 16.50 -22.37 7.32
C PHE A 282 16.46 -23.77 7.95
N ASN A 283 16.42 -23.80 9.28
CA ASN A 283 15.96 -24.95 10.04
C ASN A 283 14.41 -25.04 10.08
N GLU A 284 13.89 -26.18 10.54
CA GLU A 284 12.45 -26.49 10.56
C GLU A 284 11.61 -25.57 11.46
N ASN A 285 12.25 -24.82 12.37
CA ASN A 285 11.57 -23.82 13.20
C ASN A 285 10.92 -22.69 12.37
N ILE A 286 11.28 -22.50 11.09
CA ILE A 286 10.62 -21.53 10.21
C ILE A 286 9.15 -21.89 9.92
N PHE A 287 8.73 -23.14 10.17
CA PHE A 287 7.36 -23.57 9.93
C PHE A 287 6.41 -23.14 11.06
N ILE A 288 5.31 -22.46 10.73
CA ILE A 288 4.17 -22.26 11.64
C ILE A 288 3.36 -23.55 11.83
N ASN A 289 3.42 -24.49 10.87
CA ASN A 289 2.92 -25.84 11.01
C ASN A 289 3.89 -26.84 10.34
N PRO A 290 4.76 -27.53 11.11
CA PRO A 290 5.76 -28.46 10.58
C PRO A 290 5.15 -29.62 9.78
N ASP A 291 4.05 -30.23 10.24
CA ASP A 291 3.40 -31.36 9.56
C ASP A 291 2.96 -31.02 8.13
N LYS A 292 2.67 -29.74 7.87
CA LYS A 292 2.29 -29.21 6.55
C LYS A 292 3.43 -28.52 5.81
N ASN A 293 4.63 -28.43 6.38
CA ASN A 293 5.72 -27.56 5.93
C ASN A 293 5.26 -26.11 5.70
N MET A 294 4.32 -25.63 6.52
CA MET A 294 3.65 -24.34 6.31
C MET A 294 4.46 -23.19 6.91
N ILE A 295 4.65 -22.10 6.17
CA ILE A 295 5.26 -20.86 6.66
C ILE A 295 4.21 -19.77 6.84
N SER A 296 4.41 -18.93 7.86
CA SER A 296 3.64 -17.71 8.05
C SER A 296 3.79 -16.76 6.85
N ASN A 297 2.67 -16.21 6.40
CA ASN A 297 2.64 -15.18 5.36
C ASN A 297 3.31 -13.87 5.83
N TYR A 298 3.31 -13.60 7.14
CA TYR A 298 4.01 -12.47 7.73
C TYR A 298 5.52 -12.67 7.66
N VAL A 299 6.01 -13.83 8.10
CA VAL A 299 7.44 -14.19 8.02
C VAL A 299 7.93 -14.13 6.57
N LEU A 300 7.18 -14.73 5.63
CA LEU A 300 7.51 -14.72 4.21
C LEU A 300 7.62 -13.28 3.66
N LYS A 301 6.62 -12.43 3.92
CA LYS A 301 6.61 -11.05 3.42
C LYS A 301 7.63 -10.16 4.10
N SER A 302 7.86 -10.31 5.41
CA SER A 302 8.91 -9.59 6.13
C SER A 302 10.29 -9.90 5.57
N LEU A 303 10.59 -11.17 5.26
CA LEU A 303 11.82 -11.56 4.57
C LEU A 303 11.92 -10.90 3.17
N VAL A 304 10.90 -11.09 2.33
CA VAL A 304 10.89 -10.58 0.95
C VAL A 304 11.02 -9.06 0.90
N LEU A 305 10.25 -8.32 1.69
CA LEU A 305 10.29 -6.85 1.70
C LEU A 305 11.65 -6.32 2.17
N SER A 306 12.17 -6.82 3.29
CA SER A 306 13.45 -6.36 3.86
C SER A 306 14.64 -6.67 2.96
N LEU A 307 14.66 -7.88 2.36
CA LEU A 307 15.77 -8.30 1.51
C LEU A 307 15.73 -7.64 0.13
N THR A 308 14.55 -7.29 -0.39
CA THR A 308 14.43 -6.57 -1.68
C THR A 308 14.69 -5.06 -1.61
N GLU A 309 14.87 -4.47 -0.42
CA GLU A 309 15.49 -3.14 -0.30
C GLU A 309 16.99 -3.16 -0.65
N LYS A 310 17.67 -4.32 -0.53
CA LYS A 310 19.08 -4.42 -0.91
C LYS A 310 19.22 -4.45 -2.42
N LYS A 311 19.87 -3.40 -2.97
CA LYS A 311 20.22 -3.27 -4.39
C LYS A 311 20.78 -4.59 -4.96
N GLY A 312 20.16 -5.08 -6.02
CA GLY A 312 20.53 -6.31 -6.70
C GLY A 312 19.63 -7.51 -6.37
N VAL A 313 18.97 -7.52 -5.21
CA VAL A 313 17.94 -8.52 -4.86
C VAL A 313 16.61 -8.12 -5.52
N LYS A 314 15.99 -9.05 -6.24
CA LYS A 314 14.70 -8.91 -6.92
C LYS A 314 13.65 -9.83 -6.30
N SER A 315 14.07 -11.03 -5.89
CA SER A 315 13.24 -12.08 -5.32
C SER A 315 14.00 -12.92 -4.31
N VAL A 316 13.26 -13.68 -3.52
CA VAL A 316 13.80 -14.55 -2.46
C VAL A 316 13.30 -15.98 -2.66
N SER A 317 14.20 -16.96 -2.68
CA SER A 317 13.88 -18.38 -2.53
C SER A 317 14.11 -18.81 -1.09
N ILE A 318 13.22 -19.64 -0.55
CA ILE A 318 13.35 -20.17 0.80
C ILE A 318 13.38 -21.70 0.72
N GLU A 319 14.37 -22.27 1.38
CA GLU A 319 14.57 -23.71 1.57
C GLU A 319 14.56 -24.04 3.07
N VAL A 320 14.20 -25.28 3.40
CA VAL A 320 14.34 -25.82 4.76
C VAL A 320 15.13 -27.11 4.66
N ASN A 321 16.23 -27.21 5.43
CA ASN A 321 17.15 -28.35 5.35
C ASN A 321 17.60 -28.68 3.89
N GLY A 322 17.78 -27.64 3.07
CA GLY A 322 18.14 -27.74 1.64
C GLY A 322 17.02 -28.22 0.70
N LYS A 323 15.75 -28.11 1.11
CA LYS A 323 14.58 -28.51 0.32
C LYS A 323 13.61 -27.34 0.13
N ALA A 324 13.19 -27.10 -1.11
CA ALA A 324 12.12 -26.15 -1.45
C ALA A 324 10.74 -26.82 -1.33
N ASN A 325 10.32 -27.14 -0.10
CA ASN A 325 9.06 -27.87 0.20
C ASN A 325 8.04 -27.04 0.99
N LEU A 326 8.28 -25.74 1.17
CA LEU A 326 7.42 -24.82 1.90
C LEU A 326 6.04 -24.65 1.26
N ILE A 327 5.03 -24.47 2.09
CA ILE A 327 3.64 -24.21 1.71
C ILE A 327 3.19 -22.89 2.37
N ASP A 328 2.51 -22.02 1.61
CA ASP A 328 1.89 -20.81 2.18
C ASP A 328 0.58 -21.13 2.92
N GLU A 329 0.05 -20.16 3.68
CA GLU A 329 -1.21 -20.29 4.43
C GLU A 329 -2.44 -20.60 3.55
N LYS A 330 -2.35 -20.41 2.23
CA LYS A 330 -3.42 -20.73 1.26
C LYS A 330 -3.26 -22.12 0.63
N GLY A 331 -2.21 -22.87 1.00
CA GLY A 331 -1.88 -24.18 0.43
C GLY A 331 -1.03 -24.14 -0.84
N GLY A 332 -0.53 -22.96 -1.24
CA GLY A 332 0.35 -22.79 -2.39
C GLY A 332 1.77 -23.28 -2.10
N LYS A 333 2.36 -24.07 -3.00
CA LYS A 333 3.75 -24.55 -2.86
C LYS A 333 4.75 -23.47 -3.28
N LEU A 334 5.66 -23.10 -2.39
CA LEU A 334 6.69 -22.07 -2.62
C LEU A 334 7.94 -22.66 -3.32
N ILE A 335 7.73 -23.24 -4.50
CA ILE A 335 8.78 -23.87 -5.34
C ILE A 335 9.49 -22.89 -6.30
N LYS A 336 9.04 -21.63 -6.33
CA LYS A 336 9.60 -20.55 -7.16
C LYS A 336 10.11 -19.42 -6.26
N PRO A 337 11.06 -18.60 -6.74
CA PRO A 337 11.37 -17.33 -6.08
C PRO A 337 10.11 -16.49 -5.85
N VAL A 338 10.05 -15.83 -4.69
CA VAL A 338 8.98 -14.91 -4.34
C VAL A 338 9.47 -13.49 -4.60
N ASP A 339 8.86 -12.83 -5.58
CA ASP A 339 9.16 -11.44 -5.95
C ASP A 339 8.64 -10.46 -4.89
N ARG A 340 9.20 -9.24 -4.87
CA ARG A 340 8.61 -8.14 -4.09
C ARG A 340 7.15 -7.89 -4.53
N PRO A 341 6.17 -7.79 -3.60
CA PRO A 341 4.81 -7.42 -3.95
C PRO A 341 4.76 -6.09 -4.71
N GLU A 342 4.01 -6.02 -5.81
CA GLU A 342 3.84 -4.78 -6.61
C GLU A 342 3.12 -3.67 -5.84
N ASN A 343 2.33 -4.03 -4.83
CA ASN A 343 1.55 -3.12 -4.00
C ASN A 343 1.77 -3.49 -2.53
N VAL A 344 2.51 -2.67 -1.78
CA VAL A 344 2.71 -2.89 -0.33
C VAL A 344 1.54 -2.27 0.44
N ASN A 345 1.01 -3.00 1.42
CA ASN A 345 -0.10 -2.57 2.28
C ASN A 345 -1.29 -1.99 1.50
N THR A 346 -1.92 -2.82 0.66
CA THR A 346 -3.20 -2.48 0.02
C THR A 346 -4.30 -2.36 1.09
N GLY A 347 -4.77 -1.14 1.32
CA GLY A 347 -5.88 -0.87 2.22
C GLY A 347 -7.21 -1.30 1.63
N SER A 348 -8.03 -1.98 2.44
CA SER A 348 -9.49 -1.98 2.27
C SER A 348 -10.04 -1.12 3.39
N PHE A 349 -10.71 -0.01 3.05
CA PHE A 349 -11.22 0.99 3.98
C PHE A 349 -12.75 1.10 3.91
#